data_AF-A0A9P6XMG3-F1
#
_entry.id   AF-A0A9P6XMG3-F1
#
_cell.length_a   1.000
_cell.length_b   1.000
_cell.length_c   1.000
_cell.angle_alpha   90.00
_cell.angle_beta   90.00
_cell.angle_gamma   90.00
#
_symmetry.space_group_name_H-M   'P 1'
#
loop_
_entity.id
_entity.type
_entity.pdbx_description
1 polymer ?
#
loop_
_entity_poly.entity_id
_entity_poly.type
_entity_poly.pdbx_seq_one_letter_code
_entity_poly.pdbx_strand_id
1 'polypeptide(L)'
;MPSHNTAPFFLERSAPNRDTLPKDHTAFLAYIDDPAKVKTASPTTVENWGKYHMENADIDTSVYKAHSVQSASCTKAVQNGHSIQSIKQHAN
;
A
#
# COMPACT_ATOMS: atom_id res chain seq x y z
N MET A 1 -17.31 6.12 18.08
CA MET A 1 -17.63 5.56 16.74
C MET A 1 -17.29 4.08 16.79
N PRO A 2 -18.21 3.15 16.48
CA PRO A 2 -17.89 1.72 16.57
C PRO A 2 -16.84 1.39 15.52
N SER A 3 -15.77 0.70 15.91
CA SER A 3 -14.76 0.23 14.96
C SER A 3 -15.38 -0.86 14.09
N HIS A 4 -15.85 -0.48 12.90
CA HIS A 4 -16.20 -1.46 11.88
C HIS A 4 -14.97 -2.33 11.64
N ASN A 5 -15.07 -3.63 11.91
CA ASN A 5 -14.02 -4.58 11.58
C ASN A 5 -13.87 -4.56 10.05
N THR A 6 -12.86 -3.86 9.54
CA THR A 6 -12.64 -3.64 8.10
C THR A 6 -12.06 -4.86 7.40
N ALA A 7 -11.50 -5.80 8.16
CA ALA A 7 -10.91 -7.01 7.62
C ALA A 7 -11.95 -7.89 6.89
N PRO A 8 -13.10 -8.28 7.47
CA PRO A 8 -14.14 -9.03 6.74
C PRO A 8 -14.58 -8.38 5.43
N PHE A 9 -14.80 -7.05 5.44
CA PHE A 9 -15.20 -6.31 4.25
C PHE A 9 -14.10 -6.31 3.17
N PHE A 10 -12.85 -6.10 3.58
CA PHE A 10 -11.70 -6.19 2.68
C PHE A 10 -11.55 -7.62 2.13
N LEU A 11 -11.80 -8.64 2.95
CA LEU A 11 -11.72 -10.04 2.55
C LEU A 11 -12.69 -10.37 1.42
N GLU A 12 -13.95 -10.01 1.61
CA GLU A 12 -15.02 -10.21 0.63
C GLU A 12 -14.75 -9.42 -0.65
N ARG A 13 -14.38 -8.15 -0.53
CA ARG A 13 -14.25 -7.26 -1.69
C ARG A 13 -13.04 -7.58 -2.57
N SER A 14 -11.95 -8.07 -1.97
CA SER A 14 -10.73 -8.37 -2.71
C SER A 14 -10.63 -9.81 -3.21
N ALA A 15 -11.51 -10.72 -2.78
CA ALA A 15 -11.49 -12.12 -3.20
C ALA A 15 -11.36 -12.33 -4.73
N PRO A 16 -12.10 -11.61 -5.60
CA PRO A 16 -12.00 -11.81 -7.06
C PRO A 16 -10.64 -11.42 -7.66
N ASN A 17 -9.85 -10.62 -6.95
CA ASN A 17 -8.56 -10.10 -7.43
C ASN A 17 -7.38 -10.94 -6.94
N ARG A 18 -7.62 -12.00 -6.16
CA ARG A 18 -6.55 -12.83 -5.56
C ARG A 18 -6.16 -14.03 -6.41
N ASP A 19 -7.08 -14.51 -7.24
CA ASP A 19 -6.91 -15.73 -8.04
C ASP A 19 -5.83 -15.59 -9.13
N THR A 20 -5.43 -14.35 -9.44
CA THR A 20 -4.48 -14.02 -10.52
C THR A 20 -3.15 -13.46 -10.01
N LEU A 21 -2.92 -13.42 -8.69
CA LEU A 21 -1.71 -12.83 -8.13
C LEU A 21 -0.48 -13.70 -8.37
N PRO A 22 0.64 -13.12 -8.84
CA PRO A 22 1.90 -13.84 -8.92
C PRO A 22 2.33 -14.34 -7.53
N LYS A 23 3.01 -15.49 -7.50
CA LYS A 23 3.43 -16.18 -6.26
C LYS A 23 4.28 -15.30 -5.32
N ASP A 24 4.95 -14.29 -5.86
CA ASP A 24 5.78 -13.35 -5.09
C ASP A 24 4.96 -12.22 -4.44
N HIS A 25 3.74 -11.98 -4.90
CA HIS A 25 2.82 -10.97 -4.36
C HIS A 25 1.98 -11.50 -3.19
N THR A 26 2.05 -12.80 -2.91
CA THR A 26 1.35 -13.47 -1.80
C THR A 26 1.83 -13.01 -0.43
N ALA A 27 3.00 -12.35 -0.33
CA ALA A 27 3.51 -11.80 0.93
C ALA A 27 2.54 -10.78 1.57
N PHE A 28 1.77 -10.06 0.75
CA PHE A 28 0.76 -9.09 1.21
C PHE A 28 -0.53 -9.74 1.71
N LEU A 29 -0.76 -11.01 1.36
CA LEU A 29 -1.98 -11.77 1.70
C LEU A 29 -1.66 -13.02 2.53
N ALA A 30 -0.45 -13.11 3.09
CA ALA A 30 -0.12 -14.21 3.98
C ALA A 30 -1.13 -14.24 5.13
N TYR A 31 -1.72 -15.42 5.36
CA TYR A 31 -2.74 -15.67 6.38
C TYR A 31 -4.09 -14.98 6.16
N ILE A 32 -4.38 -14.53 4.94
CA ILE A 32 -5.66 -13.88 4.62
C ILE A 32 -6.88 -14.80 4.81
N ASP A 33 -6.66 -16.10 4.70
CA ASP A 33 -7.68 -17.15 4.89
C ASP A 33 -7.76 -17.65 6.36
N ASP A 34 -6.91 -17.13 7.25
CA ASP A 34 -6.92 -17.43 8.68
C ASP A 34 -7.30 -16.16 9.46
N PRO A 35 -8.60 -15.94 9.74
CA PRO A 35 -9.09 -14.71 10.38
C PRO A 35 -8.46 -14.41 11.73
N ALA A 36 -7.94 -15.43 12.43
CA ALA A 36 -7.25 -15.26 13.71
C ALA A 36 -5.82 -14.70 13.56
N LYS A 37 -5.25 -14.82 12.36
CA LYS A 37 -3.90 -14.34 12.00
C LYS A 37 -3.92 -13.10 11.11
N VAL A 38 -5.04 -12.75 10.49
CA VAL A 38 -5.20 -11.49 9.76
C VAL A 38 -5.03 -10.32 10.72
N LYS A 39 -3.97 -9.54 10.50
CA LYS A 39 -3.72 -8.29 11.23
C LYS A 39 -3.46 -7.17 10.23
N THR A 40 -3.94 -5.98 10.55
CA THR A 40 -3.57 -4.78 9.82
C THR A 40 -2.05 -4.59 9.91
N ALA A 41 -1.40 -4.35 8.77
CA ALA A 41 0.01 -4.01 8.75
C ALA A 41 0.23 -2.72 9.56
N SER A 42 1.23 -2.73 10.44
CA SER A 42 1.59 -1.52 11.16
C SER A 42 2.12 -0.46 10.19
N PRO A 43 1.97 0.85 10.48
CA PRO A 43 2.57 1.90 9.66
C PRO A 43 4.07 1.68 9.42
N THR A 44 4.80 1.21 10.43
CA THR A 44 6.23 0.86 10.34
C THR A 44 6.49 -0.29 9.38
N THR A 45 5.64 -1.31 9.38
CA THR A 45 5.74 -2.44 8.45
C THR A 45 5.60 -1.96 7.01
N VAL A 46 4.60 -1.11 6.73
CA VAL A 46 4.38 -0.54 5.39
C VAL A 46 5.52 0.38 4.97
N GLU A 47 6.04 1.21 5.87
CA GLU A 47 7.19 2.06 5.61
C GLU A 47 8.44 1.23 5.25
N ASN A 48 8.69 0.13 5.96
CA ASN A 48 9.82 -0.75 5.69
C ASN A 48 9.69 -1.46 4.34
N TRP A 49 8.48 -1.83 3.92
CA TRP A 49 8.26 -2.33 2.55
C TRP A 49 8.56 -1.27 1.50
N GLY A 50 8.15 -0.02 1.75
CA GLY A 50 8.52 1.11 0.89
C GLY A 50 10.03 1.26 0.76
N LYS A 51 10.77 1.24 1.88
CA LYS A 51 12.24 1.30 1.88
C LYS A 51 12.88 0.14 1.12
N TYR A 52 12.39 -1.08 1.32
CA TYR A 52 12.87 -2.26 0.60
C TYR A 52 12.75 -2.08 -0.92
N HIS A 53 11.62 -1.57 -1.42
CA HIS A 53 11.47 -1.31 -2.86
C HIS A 53 12.32 -0.14 -3.35
N MET A 54 12.52 0.89 -2.52
CA MET A 54 13.42 2.00 -2.84
C MET A 54 14.86 1.52 -2.97
N GLU A 55 15.35 0.70 -2.04
CA GLU A 55 16.69 0.11 -2.07
C GLU A 55 16.90 -0.77 -3.31
N ASN A 56 15.92 -1.61 -3.65
CA ASN A 56 15.97 -2.44 -4.87
C ASN A 56 15.92 -1.62 -6.17
N ALA A 57 15.52 -0.35 -6.09
CA ALA A 57 15.53 0.59 -7.21
C ALA A 57 16.76 1.52 -7.16
N ASP A 58 17.78 1.19 -6.35
CA ASP A 58 18.99 1.98 -6.14
C ASP A 58 18.72 3.42 -5.63
N ILE A 59 17.62 3.62 -4.91
CA ILE A 59 17.29 4.90 -4.25
C ILE A 59 17.90 4.90 -2.85
N ASP A 60 18.71 5.91 -2.57
CA ASP A 60 19.30 6.12 -1.24
C ASP A 60 18.22 6.40 -0.17
N THR A 61 17.91 5.41 0.66
CA THR A 61 16.90 5.49 1.72
C THR A 61 17.36 6.28 2.95
N SER A 62 18.64 6.66 3.03
CA SER A 62 19.14 7.59 4.05
C SER A 62 18.76 9.03 3.74
N VAL A 63 18.62 9.35 2.44
CA VAL A 63 18.27 10.68 1.93
C VAL A 63 16.77 10.78 1.62
N TYR A 64 16.23 9.78 0.92
CA TYR A 64 14.84 9.76 0.48
C TYR A 64 14.01 8.80 1.33
N LYS A 65 12.83 9.22 1.76
CA LYS A 65 11.92 8.39 2.56
C LYS A 65 10.66 8.06 1.77
N ALA A 66 9.78 7.24 2.35
CA ALA A 66 8.49 6.89 1.75
C ALA A 66 7.66 8.13 1.31
N HIS A 67 7.68 9.22 2.09
CA HIS A 67 7.00 10.46 1.72
C HIS A 67 7.59 11.15 0.48
N SER A 68 8.87 10.92 0.17
CA SER A 68 9.52 11.43 -1.04
C SER A 68 8.94 10.76 -2.28
N VAL A 69 8.70 9.44 -2.21
CA VAL A 69 8.02 8.68 -3.29
C VAL A 69 6.58 9.15 -3.45
N GLN A 70 5.86 9.39 -2.36
CA GLN A 70 4.51 9.93 -2.39
C GLN A 70 4.48 11.31 -3.08
N SER A 71 5.42 12.18 -2.75
CA SER A 71 5.54 13.51 -3.36
C SER A 71 5.84 13.43 -4.85
N ALA A 72 6.83 12.61 -5.25
CA ALA A 72 7.16 12.37 -6.65
C ALA A 72 5.96 11.80 -7.44
N SER A 73 5.20 10.90 -6.82
CA SER A 73 3.99 10.31 -7.40
C SER A 73 2.89 11.37 -7.61
N CYS A 74 2.69 12.27 -6.64
CA CYS A 74 1.75 13.38 -6.78
C CYS A 74 2.17 14.33 -7.91
N THR A 75 3.45 14.68 -8.00
CA THR A 75 3.99 15.48 -9.11
C THR A 75 3.73 14.79 -10.46
N LYS A 76 3.98 13.48 -10.54
CA LYS A 76 3.73 12.71 -11.76
C LYS A 76 2.24 12.64 -12.13
N ALA A 77 1.35 12.53 -11.14
CA ALA A 77 -0.09 12.55 -11.37
C ALA A 77 -0.56 13.89 -11.95
N VAL A 78 -0.03 15.02 -11.43
CA VAL A 78 -0.30 16.35 -12.02
C VAL A 78 0.20 16.42 -13.46
N GLN A 79 1.42 15.93 -13.73
CA GLN A 79 1.98 15.90 -15.09
C GLN A 79 1.14 15.04 -16.05
N ASN A 80 0.48 14.00 -15.55
CA ASN A 80 -0.41 13.14 -16.32
C ASN A 80 -1.84 13.72 -16.46
N GLY A 81 -2.09 14.95 -15.98
CA GLY A 81 -3.38 15.65 -16.14
C GLY A 81 -4.42 15.37 -15.05
N HIS A 82 -4.05 14.70 -13.96
CA HIS A 82 -4.97 14.53 -12.83
C HIS A 82 -5.15 15.85 -12.08
N SER A 83 -6.38 16.13 -11.66
CA SER A 83 -6.69 17.34 -10.89
C SER A 83 -6.08 17.25 -9.49
N ILE A 84 -5.64 18.40 -8.97
CA ILE A 84 -5.11 18.51 -7.60
C ILE A 84 -6.13 18.00 -6.58
N GLN A 85 -7.43 18.24 -6.82
CA GLN A 85 -8.49 17.78 -5.93
C GLN A 85 -8.58 16.25 -5.87
N SER A 86 -8.43 15.58 -7.02
CA SER A 86 -8.40 14.12 -7.07
C SER A 86 -7.14 13.55 -6.38
N ILE A 87 -5.99 14.21 -6.51
CA ILE A 87 -4.74 13.80 -5.85
C ILE A 87 -4.85 13.93 -4.33
N LYS A 88 -5.41 15.04 -3.82
CA LYS A 88 -5.61 15.27 -2.38
C LYS A 88 -6.47 14.21 -1.70
N GLN A 89 -7.40 13.58 -2.41
CA GLN A 89 -8.20 12.48 -1.85
C GLN A 89 -7.36 11.24 -1.51
N HIS A 90 -6.20 11.07 -2.15
CA HIS A 90 -5.35 9.89 -2.03
C HIS A 90 -4.03 10.18 -1.30
N ALA A 91 -3.68 11.44 -1.08
CA ALA A 91 -2.42 11.88 -0.49
C ALA A 91 -2.50 12.19 1.01
N ASN A 92 -3.62 11.86 1.68
CA ASN A 92 -3.87 12.14 3.10
C ASN A 92 -3.50 10.97 4.01
#